data_AF-A0A0Q8N6Y2-F1
#
_entry.id   AF-A0A0Q8N6Y2-F1
#
_cell.length_a   1.000
_cell.length_b   1.000
_cell.length_c   1.000
_cell.angle_alpha   90.00
_cell.angle_beta   90.00
_cell.angle_gamma   90.00
#
_symmetry.space_group_name_H-M   'P 1'
#
loop_
_entity.id
_entity.type
_entity.pdbx_description
1 polymer ?
#
loop_
_entity_poly.entity_id
_entity_poly.type
_entity_poly.pdbx_seq_one_letter_code
_entity_poly.pdbx_strand_id
1 'polypeptide(L)'
;MMAQTETVATINGKKITVTPNAPGTANNGLTITTGTIQLGGALTKATTVAASSTNTLAITGLQTGAATDNVVVTDASGVLKNVAASSMQLEPWQIQATTTKASANTDNIFQMGKVGIGTNNMLGTSDSNVKLAVNGSILTPTSYYADYVFEDYLDGKSNIKAEYSFKSLADVDKYITENKHLPGVTSIKNLARNEKGEYIFNMTDLSIQSLEKIEELYLHTIEQQKQIEANQNEMNEMKLRIERLEKLINEKLN
;
A
#
# COMPACT_ATOMS: atom_id res chain seq x y z
N MET A 1 -34.67 16.96 -82.54
CA MET A 1 -35.53 16.02 -81.78
C MET A 1 -36.26 16.84 -80.72
N MET A 2 -37.50 17.23 -80.99
CA MET A 2 -38.32 18.03 -80.06
C MET A 2 -38.85 17.11 -78.95
N ALA A 3 -38.62 17.47 -77.69
CA ALA A 3 -39.20 16.76 -76.56
C ALA A 3 -40.70 17.12 -76.45
N GLN A 4 -41.58 16.17 -76.74
CA GLN A 4 -42.99 16.30 -76.34
C GLN A 4 -43.09 16.13 -74.82
N THR A 5 -43.83 17.02 -74.16
CA THR A 5 -44.17 16.90 -72.74
C THR A 5 -45.60 16.36 -72.65
N GLU A 6 -45.77 15.08 -72.29
CA GLU A 6 -47.10 14.51 -72.10
C GLU A 6 -47.71 14.97 -70.76
N THR A 7 -49.00 15.32 -70.78
CA THR A 7 -49.78 15.72 -69.59
C THR A 7 -50.83 14.68 -69.30
N VAL A 8 -50.81 14.08 -68.09
CA VAL A 8 -51.85 13.13 -67.66
C VAL A 8 -53.01 13.90 -67.01
N ALA A 9 -54.26 13.60 -67.40
CA ALA A 9 -55.47 14.18 -66.82
C ALA A 9 -56.49 13.08 -66.46
N THR A 10 -57.33 13.35 -65.46
CA THR A 10 -58.47 12.48 -65.12
C THR A 10 -59.53 12.49 -66.24
N ILE A 11 -60.45 11.52 -66.23
CA ILE A 11 -61.57 11.46 -67.19
C ILE A 11 -62.47 12.70 -67.16
N ASN A 12 -62.41 13.52 -66.09
CA ASN A 12 -63.17 14.75 -65.92
C ASN A 12 -62.33 16.02 -66.22
N GLY A 13 -61.20 15.89 -66.92
CA GLY A 13 -60.39 17.03 -67.36
C GLY A 13 -59.51 17.68 -66.28
N LYS A 14 -59.46 17.14 -65.05
CA LYS A 14 -58.56 17.63 -64.01
C LYS A 14 -57.13 17.14 -64.27
N LYS A 15 -56.17 18.06 -64.36
CA LYS A 15 -54.74 17.78 -64.52
C LYS A 15 -54.23 16.93 -63.35
N ILE A 16 -53.55 15.81 -63.63
CA ILE A 16 -52.90 14.97 -62.62
C ILE A 16 -51.43 15.40 -62.55
N THR A 17 -51.02 15.93 -61.39
CA THR A 17 -49.59 16.10 -61.09
C THR A 17 -49.09 14.77 -60.54
N VAL A 18 -48.31 14.03 -61.34
CA VAL A 18 -47.53 12.91 -60.83
C VAL A 18 -46.26 13.50 -60.22
N THR A 19 -46.11 13.38 -58.91
CA THR A 19 -44.85 13.69 -58.21
C THR A 19 -44.12 12.36 -58.03
N PRO A 20 -43.33 11.87 -59.02
CA PRO A 20 -42.59 10.63 -58.84
C PRO A 20 -41.63 10.84 -57.67
N ASN A 21 -41.90 10.14 -56.58
CA ASN A 21 -41.26 10.16 -55.26
C ASN A 21 -39.83 10.72 -55.23
N ALA A 22 -39.66 12.04 -55.32
CA ALA A 22 -38.54 12.66 -54.65
C ALA A 22 -38.79 12.38 -53.15
N PRO A 23 -37.82 11.84 -52.39
CA PRO A 23 -38.00 11.69 -50.96
C PRO A 23 -38.40 13.06 -50.42
N GLY A 24 -39.46 13.13 -49.60
CA GLY A 24 -40.05 14.39 -49.15
C GLY A 24 -39.07 15.28 -48.38
N THR A 25 -39.23 15.40 -47.07
CA THR A 25 -38.25 16.07 -46.21
C THR A 25 -37.72 15.07 -45.19
N ALA A 26 -36.41 15.12 -44.93
CA ALA A 26 -35.78 14.45 -43.81
C ALA A 26 -35.38 15.51 -42.78
N ASN A 27 -35.53 15.19 -41.50
CA ASN A 27 -35.15 16.08 -40.41
C ASN A 27 -34.62 15.28 -39.22
N ASN A 28 -34.03 15.99 -38.27
CA ASN A 28 -33.65 15.47 -36.95
C ASN A 28 -32.79 14.20 -37.01
N GLY A 29 -31.58 14.31 -37.58
CA GLY A 29 -30.61 13.20 -37.69
C GLY A 29 -30.56 12.53 -39.06
N LEU A 30 -31.64 12.64 -39.84
CA LEU A 30 -31.72 12.16 -41.22
C LEU A 30 -31.47 13.30 -42.23
N THR A 31 -30.89 12.95 -43.38
CA THR A 31 -30.69 13.87 -44.52
C THR A 31 -31.08 13.20 -45.83
N ILE A 32 -31.48 14.00 -46.83
CA ILE A 32 -31.74 13.53 -48.19
C ILE A 32 -30.59 13.98 -49.09
N THR A 33 -29.91 13.03 -49.73
CA THR A 33 -28.85 13.31 -50.70
C THR A 33 -29.12 12.50 -51.95
N THR A 34 -29.20 13.19 -53.11
CA THR A 34 -29.43 12.58 -54.43
C THR A 34 -30.57 11.55 -54.46
N GLY A 35 -31.69 11.84 -53.77
CA GLY A 35 -32.85 10.95 -53.73
C GLY A 35 -32.78 9.79 -52.71
N THR A 36 -31.76 9.74 -51.85
CA THR A 36 -31.62 8.74 -50.79
C THR A 36 -31.78 9.37 -49.40
N ILE A 37 -32.46 8.69 -48.48
CA ILE A 37 -32.55 9.08 -47.06
C ILE A 37 -31.43 8.36 -46.31
N GLN A 38 -30.60 9.10 -45.59
CA GLN A 38 -29.46 8.57 -44.83
C GLN A 38 -29.32 9.22 -43.45
N LEU A 39 -28.61 8.55 -42.54
CA LEU A 39 -28.13 9.16 -41.30
C LEU A 39 -27.02 10.18 -41.61
N GLY A 40 -26.88 11.21 -40.78
CA GLY A 40 -25.87 12.26 -40.94
C GLY A 40 -26.44 13.68 -41.09
N GLY A 41 -27.75 13.85 -40.91
CA GLY A 41 -28.35 15.17 -40.71
C GLY A 41 -28.13 15.70 -39.28
N ALA A 42 -28.28 17.00 -39.07
CA ALA A 42 -28.22 17.58 -37.73
C ALA A 42 -29.44 17.16 -36.88
N LEU A 43 -29.22 16.90 -35.59
CA LEU A 43 -30.31 16.81 -34.62
C LEU A 43 -30.82 18.23 -34.34
N THR A 44 -32.12 18.43 -34.50
CA THR A 44 -32.78 19.74 -34.24
C THR A 44 -33.60 19.73 -32.96
N LYS A 45 -33.71 18.56 -32.31
CA LYS A 45 -34.34 18.32 -31.01
C LYS A 45 -33.72 17.08 -30.37
N ALA A 46 -33.92 16.90 -29.06
CA ALA A 46 -33.50 15.69 -28.36
C ALA A 46 -34.12 14.45 -29.02
N THR A 47 -33.33 13.39 -29.15
CA THR A 47 -33.73 12.15 -29.83
C THR A 47 -33.35 10.96 -28.96
N THR A 48 -34.25 10.00 -28.85
CA THR A 48 -34.04 8.73 -28.13
C THR A 48 -34.29 7.57 -29.09
N VAL A 49 -33.42 6.56 -29.03
CA VAL A 49 -33.65 5.27 -29.67
C VAL A 49 -34.01 4.29 -28.56
N ALA A 50 -35.28 3.91 -28.49
CA ALA A 50 -35.75 2.96 -27.49
C ALA A 50 -35.41 1.53 -27.93
N ALA A 51 -34.45 0.92 -27.24
CA ALA A 51 -34.13 -0.50 -27.38
C ALA A 51 -34.82 -1.31 -26.26
N SER A 52 -34.86 -2.63 -26.43
CA SER A 52 -35.34 -3.60 -25.44
C SER A 52 -34.40 -4.82 -25.42
N SER A 53 -34.64 -5.77 -24.51
CA SER A 53 -33.88 -7.03 -24.47
C SER A 53 -34.06 -7.89 -25.72
N THR A 54 -35.18 -7.76 -26.43
CA THR A 54 -35.47 -8.47 -27.69
C THR A 54 -35.06 -7.64 -28.92
N ASN A 55 -35.21 -6.32 -28.84
CA ASN A 55 -34.90 -5.39 -29.94
C ASN A 55 -33.74 -4.48 -29.52
N THR A 56 -32.50 -4.93 -29.72
CA THR A 56 -31.28 -4.24 -29.30
C THR A 56 -30.75 -3.28 -30.37
N LEU A 57 -30.04 -2.23 -29.97
CA LEU A 57 -29.25 -1.39 -30.87
C LEU A 57 -27.78 -1.84 -30.86
N ALA A 58 -27.29 -2.35 -31.99
CA ALA A 58 -25.89 -2.74 -32.16
C ALA A 58 -25.24 -1.93 -33.28
N ILE A 59 -24.01 -1.45 -33.04
CA ILE A 59 -23.14 -0.88 -34.09
C ILE A 59 -22.03 -1.91 -34.34
N THR A 60 -22.10 -2.61 -35.47
CA THR A 60 -21.14 -3.67 -35.83
C THR A 60 -20.03 -3.15 -36.73
N GLY A 61 -18.85 -3.76 -36.68
CA GLY A 61 -17.70 -3.38 -37.53
C GLY A 61 -16.91 -2.17 -37.02
N LEU A 62 -17.01 -1.87 -35.72
CA LEU A 62 -16.19 -0.84 -35.07
C LEU A 62 -14.69 -1.18 -35.17
N GLN A 63 -13.87 -0.17 -35.41
CA GLN A 63 -12.41 -0.28 -35.45
C GLN A 63 -11.83 -0.17 -34.03
N THR A 64 -10.62 -0.68 -33.80
CA THR A 64 -9.87 -0.49 -32.55
C THR A 64 -9.46 0.97 -32.38
N GLY A 65 -9.83 1.59 -31.26
CA GLY A 65 -9.47 2.97 -30.93
C GLY A 65 -8.04 3.13 -30.42
N ALA A 66 -7.50 4.35 -30.50
CA ALA A 66 -6.24 4.76 -29.91
C ALA A 66 -6.40 5.14 -28.43
N ALA A 67 -5.30 5.16 -27.67
CA ALA A 67 -5.30 5.59 -26.27
C ALA A 67 -5.71 7.07 -26.07
N THR A 68 -5.65 7.87 -27.14
CA THR A 68 -6.08 9.28 -27.16
C THR A 68 -7.57 9.45 -27.45
N ASP A 69 -8.26 8.39 -27.86
CA ASP A 69 -9.68 8.47 -28.17
C ASP A 69 -10.52 8.63 -26.90
N ASN A 70 -11.71 9.20 -27.07
CA ASN A 70 -12.67 9.27 -25.98
C ASN A 70 -13.46 7.97 -25.86
N VAL A 71 -13.87 7.66 -24.63
CA VAL A 71 -14.82 6.59 -24.36
C VAL A 71 -16.23 7.16 -24.44
N VAL A 72 -17.10 6.50 -25.20
CA VAL A 72 -18.52 6.82 -25.22
C VAL A 72 -19.16 6.23 -23.96
N VAL A 73 -19.79 7.08 -23.17
CA VAL A 73 -20.51 6.72 -21.94
C VAL A 73 -21.94 7.25 -22.02
N THR A 74 -22.81 6.77 -21.14
CA THR A 74 -24.16 7.32 -20.98
C THR A 74 -24.29 7.96 -19.61
N ASP A 75 -25.02 9.07 -19.52
CA ASP A 75 -25.48 9.54 -18.21
C ASP A 75 -26.71 8.78 -17.71
N ALA A 76 -27.22 9.14 -16.53
CA ALA A 76 -28.36 8.50 -15.89
C ALA A 76 -29.67 8.57 -16.72
N SER A 77 -29.76 9.51 -17.67
CA SER A 77 -30.90 9.67 -18.58
C SER A 77 -30.70 8.93 -19.91
N GLY A 78 -29.60 8.20 -20.08
CA GLY A 78 -29.26 7.47 -21.31
C GLY A 78 -28.69 8.36 -22.42
N VAL A 79 -28.35 9.62 -22.13
CA VAL A 79 -27.74 10.51 -23.13
C VAL A 79 -26.28 10.11 -23.32
N LEU A 80 -25.91 9.82 -24.56
CA LEU A 80 -24.52 9.51 -24.92
C LEU A 80 -23.65 10.76 -24.74
N LYS A 81 -22.53 10.56 -24.04
CA LYS A 81 -21.47 11.53 -23.80
C LYS A 81 -20.15 10.90 -24.18
N ASN A 82 -19.14 11.74 -24.32
CA ASN A 82 -17.76 11.28 -24.44
C ASN A 82 -17.01 11.75 -23.19
N VAL A 83 -16.12 10.90 -22.70
CA VAL A 83 -15.16 11.24 -21.64
C VAL A 83 -13.77 10.83 -22.11
N ALA A 84 -12.75 11.58 -21.72
CA ALA A 84 -11.38 11.22 -22.03
C ALA A 84 -11.06 9.85 -21.42
N ALA A 85 -10.47 8.93 -22.20
CA ALA A 85 -10.07 7.62 -21.69
C ALA A 85 -9.12 7.72 -20.48
N SER A 86 -8.32 8.80 -20.40
CA SER A 86 -7.45 9.13 -19.27
C SER A 86 -8.22 9.40 -17.96
N SER A 87 -9.47 9.83 -18.01
CA SER A 87 -10.29 10.07 -16.83
C SER A 87 -10.80 8.78 -16.16
N MET A 88 -10.72 7.65 -16.87
CA MET A 88 -11.10 6.33 -16.35
C MET A 88 -9.98 5.64 -15.58
N GLN A 89 -8.83 6.30 -15.38
CA GLN A 89 -7.70 5.72 -14.67
C GLN A 89 -7.96 5.71 -13.15
N LEU A 90 -8.12 4.52 -12.57
CA LEU A 90 -8.14 4.29 -11.12
C LEU A 90 -6.73 4.03 -10.54
N GLU A 91 -6.63 4.31 -9.24
CA GLU A 91 -5.55 4.21 -8.24
C GLU A 91 -4.14 3.76 -8.72
N PRO A 92 -3.07 4.46 -8.28
CA PRO A 92 -1.80 4.56 -9.00
C PRO A 92 -0.83 3.37 -8.89
N TRP A 93 -1.24 2.24 -8.31
CA TRP A 93 -0.31 1.13 -8.04
C TRP A 93 0.22 0.50 -9.33
N GLN A 94 1.55 0.52 -9.49
CA GLN A 94 2.26 -0.09 -10.61
C GLN A 94 2.89 -1.42 -10.19
N ILE A 95 3.07 -2.36 -11.12
CA ILE A 95 3.82 -3.60 -10.87
C ILE A 95 5.30 -3.24 -10.70
N GLN A 96 5.92 -3.75 -9.63
CA GLN A 96 7.31 -3.48 -9.24
C GLN A 96 8.28 -3.60 -10.43
N ALA A 97 9.16 -2.60 -10.59
CA ALA A 97 10.15 -2.51 -11.66
C ALA A 97 9.57 -2.43 -13.09
N THR A 98 8.29 -2.07 -13.24
CA THR A 98 7.65 -1.86 -14.54
C THR A 98 6.90 -0.53 -14.61
N THR A 99 6.35 -0.23 -15.80
CA THR A 99 5.40 0.87 -16.04
C THR A 99 3.97 0.36 -16.25
N THR A 100 3.69 -0.88 -15.86
CA THR A 100 2.38 -1.53 -16.04
C THR A 100 1.56 -1.40 -14.76
N LYS A 101 0.25 -1.18 -14.89
CA LYS A 101 -0.67 -1.11 -13.76
C LYS A 101 -0.85 -2.48 -13.12
N ALA A 102 -0.83 -2.52 -11.78
CA ALA A 102 -1.17 -3.73 -11.05
C ALA A 102 -2.66 -4.03 -11.18
N SER A 103 -3.01 -5.30 -11.38
CA SER A 103 -4.40 -5.74 -11.56
C SER A 103 -4.75 -6.99 -10.76
N ALA A 104 -3.75 -7.74 -10.30
CA ALA A 104 -3.93 -8.88 -9.42
C ALA A 104 -3.50 -8.53 -7.98
N ASN A 105 -4.18 -9.10 -7.00
CA ASN A 105 -3.79 -8.99 -5.59
C ASN A 105 -2.47 -9.72 -5.26
N THR A 106 -1.93 -10.48 -6.20
CA THR A 106 -0.63 -11.16 -6.09
C THR A 106 0.50 -10.39 -6.76
N ASP A 107 0.21 -9.26 -7.43
CA ASP A 107 1.24 -8.42 -8.01
C ASP A 107 2.05 -7.77 -6.90
N ASN A 108 3.38 -7.79 -7.02
CA ASN A 108 4.22 -6.90 -6.21
C ASN A 108 4.00 -5.47 -6.72
N ILE A 109 3.56 -4.57 -5.86
CA ILE A 109 3.21 -3.19 -6.23
C ILE A 109 4.21 -2.16 -5.71
N PHE A 110 4.36 -1.05 -6.42
CA PHE A 110 5.14 0.10 -5.95
C PHE A 110 4.42 1.44 -6.19
N GLN A 111 4.79 2.42 -5.36
CA GLN A 111 4.43 3.83 -5.50
C GLN A 111 5.69 4.67 -5.23
N MET A 112 5.98 5.65 -6.10
CA MET A 112 7.10 6.58 -5.92
C MET A 112 6.74 7.75 -4.99
N GLY A 113 5.45 8.06 -4.88
CA GLY A 113 4.91 9.03 -3.94
C GLY A 113 4.86 8.53 -2.49
N LYS A 114 4.10 9.24 -1.66
CA LYS A 114 3.84 8.84 -0.28
C LYS A 114 2.58 7.96 -0.21
N VAL A 115 2.57 7.00 0.71
CA VAL A 115 1.45 6.09 0.96
C VAL A 115 0.88 6.37 2.35
N GLY A 116 -0.37 6.81 2.40
CA GLY A 116 -1.14 6.92 3.63
C GLY A 116 -2.14 5.78 3.76
N ILE A 117 -2.11 5.05 4.88
CA ILE A 117 -3.10 4.02 5.22
C ILE A 117 -3.98 4.58 6.34
N GLY A 118 -5.27 4.77 6.08
CA GLY A 118 -6.19 5.43 7.02
C GLY A 118 -5.96 6.94 7.21
N THR A 119 -5.13 7.55 6.35
CA THR A 119 -4.82 9.00 6.36
C THR A 119 -4.60 9.52 4.93
N ASN A 120 -4.89 10.79 4.70
CA ASN A 120 -4.61 11.52 3.46
C ASN A 120 -3.55 12.63 3.61
N ASN A 121 -2.95 12.78 4.80
CA ASN A 121 -2.05 13.90 5.11
C ASN A 121 -0.74 13.46 5.77
N MET A 122 -0.39 12.16 5.70
CA MET A 122 0.81 11.59 6.33
C MET A 122 0.89 11.87 7.83
N LEU A 123 -0.26 11.90 8.50
CA LEU A 123 -0.38 12.24 9.92
C LEU A 123 0.19 13.63 10.27
N GLY A 124 0.19 14.56 9.31
CA GLY A 124 0.59 15.95 9.50
C GLY A 124 2.10 16.21 9.43
N THR A 125 2.93 15.22 9.13
CA THR A 125 4.39 15.43 9.04
C THR A 125 4.77 16.21 7.78
N SER A 126 5.66 17.20 7.96
CA SER A 126 6.32 17.93 6.86
C SER A 126 7.61 17.26 6.39
N ASP A 127 8.03 16.15 7.03
CA ASP A 127 9.25 15.43 6.64
C ASP A 127 9.08 14.80 5.23
N SER A 128 9.99 15.15 4.33
CA SER A 128 10.01 14.65 2.95
C SER A 128 10.46 13.19 2.84
N ASN A 129 11.14 12.67 3.88
CA ASN A 129 11.64 11.31 3.96
C ASN A 129 10.59 10.30 4.44
N VAL A 130 9.49 10.76 5.05
CA VAL A 130 8.37 9.88 5.42
C VAL A 130 7.59 9.48 4.16
N LYS A 131 7.75 8.23 3.75
CA LYS A 131 7.06 7.64 2.57
C LYS A 131 5.84 6.79 2.92
N LEU A 132 5.73 6.30 4.15
CA LEU A 132 4.59 5.51 4.63
C LEU A 132 4.09 6.10 5.94
N ALA A 133 2.78 6.30 6.07
CA ALA A 133 2.12 6.64 7.32
C ALA A 133 0.86 5.80 7.49
N VAL A 134 0.67 5.24 8.69
CA VAL A 134 -0.47 4.40 9.02
C VAL A 134 -1.21 5.03 10.20
N ASN A 135 -2.45 5.45 9.97
CA ASN A 135 -3.36 5.88 11.02
C ASN A 135 -4.05 4.66 11.63
N GLY A 136 -3.33 3.99 12.52
CA GLY A 136 -3.75 2.72 13.12
C GLY A 136 -2.55 1.88 13.51
N SER A 137 -2.76 0.58 13.66
CA SER A 137 -1.73 -0.38 14.03
C SER A 137 -1.14 -1.10 12.83
N ILE A 138 0.12 -1.50 12.95
CA ILE A 138 0.80 -2.40 12.01
C ILE A 138 0.97 -3.74 12.73
N LEU A 139 0.44 -4.82 12.16
CA LEU A 139 0.65 -6.18 12.64
C LEU A 139 1.62 -6.89 11.68
N THR A 140 2.70 -7.43 12.22
CA THR A 140 3.68 -8.23 11.47
C THR A 140 3.74 -9.64 12.04
N PRO A 141 3.72 -10.69 11.20
CA PRO A 141 4.08 -12.02 11.67
C PRO A 141 5.58 -12.05 11.94
N THR A 142 5.99 -12.47 13.13
CA THR A 142 7.40 -12.70 13.48
C THR A 142 7.63 -14.17 13.75
N SER A 143 8.85 -14.64 13.48
CA SER A 143 9.20 -16.05 13.65
C SER A 143 9.36 -16.46 15.11
N TYR A 144 9.71 -15.51 15.98
CA TYR A 144 9.90 -15.72 17.42
C TYR A 144 9.87 -14.37 18.17
N TYR A 145 9.77 -14.46 19.51
CA TYR A 145 9.83 -13.35 20.46
C TYR A 145 10.99 -13.58 21.45
N ALA A 146 11.47 -12.53 22.12
CA ALA A 146 12.75 -12.56 22.85
C ALA A 146 12.76 -13.45 24.11
N ASP A 147 11.62 -14.00 24.54
CA ASP A 147 11.45 -14.84 25.74
C ASP A 147 12.45 -16.01 25.89
N TYR A 148 13.14 -16.41 24.81
CA TYR A 148 14.25 -17.36 24.86
C TYR A 148 15.37 -16.96 25.84
N VAL A 149 15.53 -15.66 26.14
CA VAL A 149 16.53 -15.21 27.12
C VAL A 149 16.21 -15.76 28.50
N PHE A 150 14.95 -15.68 28.92
CA PHE A 150 14.51 -16.20 30.20
C PHE A 150 14.45 -17.73 30.23
N GLU A 151 14.04 -18.38 29.13
CA GLU A 151 14.08 -19.84 29.03
C GLU A 151 15.51 -20.36 29.24
N ASP A 152 16.50 -19.79 28.56
CA ASP A 152 17.89 -20.21 28.73
C ASP A 152 18.40 -19.95 30.16
N TYR A 153 18.08 -18.79 30.75
CA TYR A 153 18.51 -18.45 32.10
C TYR A 153 17.92 -19.37 33.18
N LEU A 154 16.64 -19.71 33.06
CA LEU A 154 15.91 -20.46 34.09
C LEU A 154 15.98 -21.98 33.87
N ASP A 155 15.84 -22.43 32.61
CA ASP A 155 15.76 -23.85 32.23
C ASP A 155 17.09 -24.40 31.66
N GLY A 156 18.09 -23.53 31.47
CA GLY A 156 19.41 -23.88 30.92
C GLY A 156 19.42 -24.14 29.42
N LYS A 157 18.30 -23.90 28.73
CA LYS A 157 18.14 -23.97 27.27
C LYS A 157 16.86 -23.27 26.84
N SER A 158 16.83 -22.75 25.61
CA SER A 158 15.60 -22.28 24.98
C SER A 158 15.07 -23.25 23.92
N ASN A 159 13.75 -23.44 23.87
CA ASN A 159 13.08 -24.16 22.78
C ASN A 159 12.75 -23.23 21.60
N ILE A 160 12.66 -21.93 21.84
CA ILE A 160 12.42 -20.90 20.83
C ILE A 160 13.72 -20.66 20.01
N LYS A 161 14.87 -20.63 20.69
CA LYS A 161 16.18 -20.37 20.07
C LYS A 161 17.27 -21.24 20.72
N ALA A 162 17.43 -22.46 20.22
CA ALA A 162 18.29 -23.48 20.82
C ALA A 162 19.79 -23.10 20.85
N GLU A 163 20.23 -22.23 19.95
CA GLU A 163 21.59 -21.71 19.89
C GLU A 163 21.84 -20.48 20.79
N TYR A 164 20.79 -19.94 21.42
CA TYR A 164 20.95 -18.86 22.37
C TYR A 164 21.67 -19.35 23.63
N SER A 165 22.48 -18.47 24.21
CA SER A 165 23.19 -18.73 25.45
C SER A 165 23.45 -17.39 26.13
N PHE A 166 22.88 -17.23 27.32
CA PHE A 166 23.07 -16.07 28.18
C PHE A 166 24.57 -15.88 28.48
N LYS A 167 25.09 -14.68 28.23
CA LYS A 167 26.52 -14.37 28.34
C LYS A 167 26.82 -13.69 29.67
N SER A 168 27.99 -13.99 30.24
CA SER A 168 28.46 -13.25 31.41
C SER A 168 28.83 -11.81 31.03
N LEU A 169 28.78 -10.87 31.98
CA LEU A 169 29.25 -9.49 31.74
C LEU A 169 30.71 -9.43 31.28
N ALA A 170 31.56 -10.38 31.70
CA ALA A 170 32.94 -10.47 31.25
C ALA A 170 33.04 -10.86 29.76
N ASP A 171 32.22 -11.82 29.31
CA ASP A 171 32.16 -12.21 27.90
C ASP A 171 31.58 -11.08 27.03
N VAL A 172 30.57 -10.38 27.55
CA VAL A 172 29.97 -9.20 26.90
C VAL A 172 31.00 -8.08 26.74
N ASP A 173 31.74 -7.73 27.80
CA ASP A 173 32.80 -6.71 27.75
C ASP A 173 33.90 -7.04 26.73
N LYS A 174 34.36 -8.30 26.74
CA LYS A 174 35.32 -8.80 25.75
C LYS A 174 34.77 -8.64 24.33
N TYR A 175 33.53 -9.08 24.10
CA TYR A 175 32.90 -8.98 22.79
C TYR A 175 32.77 -7.53 22.31
N ILE A 176 32.33 -6.61 23.18
CA ILE A 176 32.20 -5.18 22.84
C ILE A 176 33.57 -4.59 22.49
N THR A 177 34.61 -4.94 23.25
CA THR A 177 35.96 -4.44 23.03
C THR A 177 36.49 -4.85 21.66
N GLU A 178 36.27 -6.11 21.27
CA GLU A 178 36.69 -6.68 19.99
C GLU A 178 35.82 -6.20 18.82
N ASN A 179 34.50 -6.13 18.99
CA ASN A 179 33.54 -6.00 17.89
C ASN A 179 32.85 -4.63 17.78
N LYS A 180 32.95 -3.78 18.82
CA LYS A 180 32.34 -2.43 18.90
C LYS A 180 30.80 -2.40 18.77
N HIS A 181 30.14 -3.49 19.13
CA HIS A 181 28.68 -3.59 19.25
C HIS A 181 28.34 -4.70 20.26
N LEU A 182 27.09 -4.77 20.71
CA LEU A 182 26.62 -5.80 21.64
C LEU A 182 26.49 -7.16 20.95
N PRO A 183 26.71 -8.28 21.68
CA PRO A 183 26.37 -9.61 21.20
C PRO A 183 24.88 -9.68 20.81
N GLY A 184 24.56 -10.40 19.73
CA GLY A 184 23.18 -10.56 19.26
C GLY A 184 22.58 -9.34 18.54
N VAL A 185 23.26 -8.19 18.50
CA VAL A 185 22.83 -6.99 17.77
C VAL A 185 23.51 -6.91 16.42
N THR A 186 22.77 -6.60 15.36
CA THR A 186 23.34 -6.44 14.02
C THR A 186 24.37 -5.31 14.00
N SER A 187 25.62 -5.64 13.70
CA SER A 187 26.67 -4.63 13.53
C SER A 187 26.35 -3.69 12.38
N ILE A 188 26.65 -2.40 12.57
CA ILE A 188 26.54 -1.38 11.52
C ILE A 188 27.38 -1.72 10.27
N LYS A 189 28.46 -2.48 10.43
CA LYS A 189 29.31 -2.96 9.33
C LYS A 189 28.61 -3.99 8.43
N ASN A 190 27.59 -4.67 8.96
CA ASN A 190 26.84 -5.71 8.27
C ASN A 190 25.52 -5.19 7.67
N LEU A 191 25.19 -3.90 7.86
CA LEU A 191 24.00 -3.29 7.27
C LEU A 191 24.29 -2.86 5.83
N ALA A 192 23.35 -3.21 4.94
CA ALA A 192 23.36 -2.70 3.57
C ALA A 192 23.13 -1.19 3.55
N ARG A 193 23.51 -0.54 2.46
CA ARG A 193 23.22 0.87 2.21
C ARG A 193 22.43 1.05 0.93
N ASN A 194 21.56 2.04 0.90
CA ASN A 194 20.87 2.43 -0.33
C ASN A 194 21.77 3.29 -1.24
N GLU A 195 21.22 3.72 -2.37
CA GLU A 195 21.91 4.54 -3.38
C GLU A 195 22.42 5.89 -2.83
N LYS A 196 21.82 6.40 -1.75
CA LYS A 196 22.23 7.63 -1.06
C LYS A 196 23.25 7.38 0.05
N GLY A 197 23.62 6.13 0.28
CA GLY A 197 24.52 5.73 1.37
C GLY A 197 23.84 5.62 2.74
N GLU A 198 22.51 5.64 2.83
CA GLU A 198 21.77 5.49 4.09
C GLU A 198 21.66 4.00 4.47
N TYR A 199 21.70 3.68 5.76
CA TYR A 199 21.63 2.29 6.23
C TYR A 199 20.23 1.70 6.05
N ILE A 200 20.21 0.45 5.57
CA ILE A 200 18.99 -0.36 5.43
C ILE A 200 18.98 -1.34 6.59
N PHE A 201 17.88 -1.35 7.35
CA PHE A 201 17.69 -2.26 8.47
C PHE A 201 16.23 -2.76 8.52
N ASN A 202 16.04 -3.93 9.11
CA ASN A 202 14.73 -4.51 9.35
C ASN A 202 14.24 -4.07 10.75
N MET A 203 13.11 -3.33 10.78
CA MET A 203 12.52 -2.84 12.03
C MET A 203 12.08 -3.98 12.96
N THR A 204 11.61 -5.10 12.39
CA THR A 204 11.19 -6.27 13.18
C THR A 204 12.38 -6.90 13.87
N ASP A 205 13.48 -7.13 13.15
CA ASP A 205 14.71 -7.70 13.71
C ASP A 205 15.30 -6.78 14.79
N LEU A 206 15.32 -5.46 14.54
CA LEU A 206 15.79 -4.48 15.52
C LEU A 206 14.95 -4.51 16.80
N SER A 207 13.62 -4.64 16.68
CA SER A 207 12.71 -4.74 17.83
C SER A 207 13.01 -5.99 18.66
N ILE A 208 13.22 -7.14 18.01
CA ILE A 208 13.55 -8.40 18.69
C ILE A 208 14.91 -8.32 19.38
N GLN A 209 15.94 -7.83 18.67
CA GLN A 209 17.28 -7.66 19.24
C GLN A 209 17.29 -6.70 20.43
N SER A 210 16.48 -5.63 20.35
CA SER A 210 16.34 -4.67 21.44
C SER A 210 15.69 -5.29 22.67
N LEU A 211 14.64 -6.10 22.50
CA LEU A 211 14.04 -6.86 23.60
C LEU A 211 15.02 -7.87 24.20
N GLU A 212 15.76 -8.62 23.38
CA GLU A 212 16.81 -9.55 23.86
C GLU A 212 17.79 -8.82 24.79
N LYS A 213 18.26 -7.62 24.41
CA LYS A 213 19.21 -6.86 25.24
C LYS A 213 18.57 -6.30 26.51
N ILE A 214 17.29 -5.92 26.45
CA ILE A 214 16.55 -5.46 27.63
C ILE A 214 16.42 -6.59 28.65
N GLU A 215 16.05 -7.80 28.20
CA GLU A 215 15.91 -8.97 29.07
C GLU A 215 17.26 -9.38 29.69
N GLU A 216 18.33 -9.39 28.90
CA GLU A 216 19.68 -9.64 29.42
C GLU A 216 20.11 -8.61 30.48
N LEU A 217 19.82 -7.33 30.24
CA LEU A 217 20.12 -6.26 31.19
C LEU A 217 19.35 -6.47 32.50
N TYR A 218 18.08 -6.87 32.44
CA TYR A 218 17.30 -7.19 33.64
C TYR A 218 17.89 -8.37 34.42
N LEU A 219 18.30 -9.44 33.73
CA LEU A 219 18.95 -10.59 34.37
C LEU A 219 20.26 -10.18 35.07
N HIS A 220 21.13 -9.45 34.38
CA HIS A 220 22.36 -8.93 34.99
C HIS A 220 22.08 -8.01 36.17
N THR A 221 21.05 -7.18 36.10
CA THR A 221 20.66 -6.29 37.20
C THR A 221 20.18 -7.07 38.42
N ILE A 222 19.39 -8.13 38.21
CA ILE A 222 18.94 -9.02 39.28
C ILE A 222 20.14 -9.74 39.92
N GLU A 223 21.09 -10.22 39.13
CA GLU A 223 22.32 -10.84 39.64
C GLU A 223 23.16 -9.86 40.46
N GLN A 224 23.33 -8.63 39.96
CA GLN A 224 24.02 -7.58 40.68
C GLN A 224 23.33 -7.24 42.01
N GLN A 225 22.00 -7.15 42.03
CA GLN A 225 21.24 -6.88 43.25
C GLN A 225 21.43 -7.99 44.30
N LYS A 226 21.40 -9.26 43.87
CA LYS A 226 21.69 -10.40 44.75
C LYS A 226 23.10 -10.32 45.36
N GLN A 227 24.10 -9.93 44.56
CA GLN A 227 25.46 -9.74 45.05
C GLN A 227 25.57 -8.58 46.05
N ILE A 228 24.88 -7.47 45.80
CA ILE A 228 24.85 -6.31 46.72
C ILE A 228 24.25 -6.73 48.07
N GLU A 229 23.15 -7.48 48.07
CA GLU A 229 22.52 -7.97 49.29
C GLU A 229 23.41 -8.95 50.05
N ALA A 230 24.08 -9.88 49.34
CA ALA A 230 25.05 -10.78 49.95
C ALA A 230 26.21 -10.02 50.59
N ASN A 231 26.81 -9.06 49.87
CA ASN A 231 27.88 -8.22 50.39
C ASN A 231 27.43 -7.38 51.60
N GLN A 232 26.19 -6.87 51.59
CA GLN A 232 25.63 -6.13 52.71
C GLN A 232 25.45 -7.00 53.96
N ASN A 233 25.02 -8.25 53.79
CA ASN A 233 24.91 -9.21 54.88
C ASN A 233 26.28 -9.54 55.48
N GLU A 234 27.28 -9.83 54.64
CA GLU A 234 28.66 -10.05 55.09
C GLU A 234 29.21 -8.83 55.85
N MET A 235 28.99 -7.61 55.34
CA MET A 235 29.39 -6.39 56.04
C MET A 235 28.71 -6.25 57.41
N ASN A 236 27.44 -6.61 57.53
CA ASN A 236 26.72 -6.56 58.81
C ASN A 236 27.28 -7.59 59.79
N GLU A 237 27.60 -8.80 59.34
CA GLU A 237 28.24 -9.83 60.17
C GLU A 237 29.63 -9.41 60.65
N MET A 238 30.44 -8.81 59.76
CA MET A 238 31.75 -8.28 60.10
C MET A 238 31.66 -7.17 61.15
N LYS A 239 30.70 -6.24 61.02
CA LYS A 239 30.45 -5.19 62.03
C LYS A 239 30.12 -5.78 63.41
N LEU A 240 29.20 -6.75 63.47
CA LEU A 240 28.85 -7.43 64.72
C LEU A 240 30.04 -8.19 65.34
N ARG A 241 30.97 -8.69 64.52
CA ARG A 241 32.20 -9.32 65.01
C ARG A 241 33.16 -8.29 65.58
N ILE A 242 33.32 -7.14 64.93
CA ILE A 242 34.15 -6.02 65.40
C ILE A 242 33.63 -5.52 66.75
N GLU A 243 32.33 -5.25 66.88
CA GLU A 243 31.71 -4.79 68.13
C GLU A 243 31.94 -5.77 69.30
N ARG A 244 31.83 -7.08 69.04
CA ARG A 244 32.11 -8.11 70.05
C ARG A 244 33.57 -8.13 70.48
N LEU A 245 34.50 -7.97 69.54
CA LEU A 245 35.93 -7.92 69.85
C LEU A 245 36.30 -6.66 70.63
N GLU A 246 35.74 -5.50 70.25
CA GLU A 246 35.93 -4.24 70.98
C GLU A 246 35.45 -4.34 72.43
N LYS A 247 34.28 -4.96 72.65
CA LYS A 247 33.77 -5.21 74.01
C LYS A 247 34.70 -6.10 74.83
N LEU A 248 35.17 -7.22 74.25
CA LEU A 248 36.11 -8.14 74.91
C LEU A 248 37.45 -7.47 75.25
N ILE A 249 37.94 -6.56 74.40
CA ILE A 249 39.16 -5.80 74.66
C ILE A 249 38.96 -4.84 75.83
N ASN A 250 37.85 -4.10 75.85
CA ASN A 250 37.53 -3.17 76.93
C ASN A 250 37.32 -3.89 78.28
N GLU A 251 36.76 -5.10 78.27
CA GLU A 251 36.63 -5.94 79.47
C GLU A 251 37.97 -6.46 80.00
N LYS A 252 39.01 -6.56 79.16
CA LYS A 252 40.35 -7.01 79.58
C LYS A 252 41.28 -5.87 80.01
N LEU A 253 40.96 -4.62 79.64
CA LEU A 253 41.75 -3.43 79.95
C LEU A 253 41.32 -2.71 81.23
N ASN A 254 40.12 -3.03 81.75
CA ASN A 254 39.62 -2.61 83.06
C ASN A 254 39.81 -3.73 84.10
#